data_AF-A0A1F5HHJ5-F1
#
_entry.id   AF-A0A1F5HHJ5-F1
#
_cell.length_a   1.000
_cell.length_b   1.000
_cell.length_c   1.000
_cell.angle_alpha   90.00
_cell.angle_beta   90.00
_cell.angle_gamma   90.00
#
_symmetry.space_group_name_H-M   'P 1'
#
loop_
_entity.id
_entity.type
_entity.pdbx_description
1 polymer ?
#
loop_
_entity_poly.entity_id
_entity_poly.type
_entity_poly.pdbx_seq_one_letter_code
_entity_poly.pdbx_strand_id
1 'polypeptide(L)'
;RLIEVVTELDHSWDSYKWCEPDSDRWEFAIHNILSGLKMVYPGKSEKHTEWTLDALDAIYAILKSKVAAEKEITEGLKFKTRWGGGVAVVTKNDGVMEVGIKNGYAVVVRKDPQEGYVRISGSNRHKVDLTKAYNEITAADGVGQWFLHSSKVLLRNGSTRNPNMKPTKMSLEEVVEILENS
;
A
#
# COMPACT_ATOMS: atom_id res chain seq x y z
N ARG A 1 17.02 -6.36 -6.67
CA ARG A 1 15.66 -5.77 -6.85
C ARG A 1 15.35 -5.49 -8.32
N LEU A 2 15.62 -4.29 -8.88
CA LEU A 2 15.21 -4.01 -10.28
C LEU A 2 15.94 -4.90 -11.29
N ILE A 3 17.28 -4.85 -11.30
CA ILE A 3 18.10 -5.65 -12.23
C ILE A 3 17.80 -7.14 -12.12
N GLU A 4 17.65 -7.63 -10.89
CA GLU A 4 17.27 -9.01 -10.60
C GLU A 4 15.97 -9.42 -11.31
N VAL A 5 14.87 -8.68 -11.11
CA VAL A 5 13.59 -8.97 -11.78
C VAL A 5 13.70 -8.85 -13.30
N VAL A 6 14.46 -7.86 -13.82
CA VAL A 6 14.68 -7.73 -15.26
C VAL A 6 15.44 -8.94 -15.82
N THR A 7 16.45 -9.45 -15.11
CA THR A 7 17.18 -10.66 -15.47
C THR A 7 16.31 -11.90 -15.42
N GLU A 8 15.37 -12.00 -14.48
CA GLU A 8 14.40 -13.10 -14.45
C GLU A 8 13.51 -13.09 -15.70
N LEU A 9 13.01 -11.91 -16.09
CA LEU A 9 12.18 -11.72 -17.28
C LEU A 9 12.95 -11.98 -18.58
N ASP A 10 14.21 -11.56 -18.67
CA ASP A 10 15.08 -11.85 -19.82
C ASP A 10 15.31 -13.36 -19.99
N HIS A 11 15.35 -14.10 -18.90
CA HIS A 11 15.38 -15.56 -18.90
C HIS A 11 13.99 -16.23 -19.03
N SER A 12 12.93 -15.46 -19.27
CA SER A 12 11.55 -15.93 -19.40
C SER A 12 11.03 -16.72 -18.18
N TRP A 13 11.48 -16.36 -16.98
CA TRP A 13 11.09 -17.06 -15.75
C TRP A 13 9.59 -16.92 -15.43
N ASP A 14 8.96 -15.86 -15.90
CA ASP A 14 7.52 -15.64 -15.83
C ASP A 14 6.71 -16.76 -16.52
N SER A 15 7.29 -17.42 -17.53
CA SER A 15 6.62 -18.47 -18.30
C SER A 15 6.71 -19.88 -17.70
N TYR A 16 7.62 -20.12 -16.73
CA TYR A 16 7.82 -21.49 -16.18
C TYR A 16 8.33 -21.59 -14.74
N LYS A 17 8.91 -20.53 -14.16
CA LYS A 17 9.39 -20.52 -12.77
C LYS A 17 8.48 -19.74 -11.82
N TRP A 18 7.87 -18.67 -12.29
CA TRP A 18 6.93 -17.91 -11.48
C TRP A 18 5.63 -18.70 -11.29
N CYS A 19 4.87 -18.38 -10.25
CA CYS A 19 3.65 -19.11 -9.92
C CYS A 19 2.52 -18.78 -10.90
N GLU A 20 1.71 -19.81 -11.20
CA GLU A 20 0.52 -19.71 -12.08
C GLU A 20 0.90 -19.06 -13.44
N PRO A 21 1.83 -19.67 -14.21
CA PRO A 21 2.37 -19.08 -15.43
C PRO A 21 1.33 -18.90 -16.54
N ASP A 22 0.21 -19.61 -16.46
CA ASP A 22 -0.94 -19.53 -17.38
C ASP A 22 -1.98 -18.47 -16.96
N SER A 23 -1.74 -17.72 -15.88
CA SER A 23 -2.68 -16.72 -15.40
C SER A 23 -2.64 -15.44 -16.24
N ASP A 24 -3.81 -15.03 -16.76
CA ASP A 24 -4.01 -13.77 -17.50
C ASP A 24 -3.53 -12.52 -16.73
N ARG A 25 -3.35 -12.59 -15.41
CA ARG A 25 -2.80 -11.48 -14.60
C ARG A 25 -1.42 -11.05 -15.08
N TRP A 26 -0.65 -11.97 -15.68
CA TRP A 26 0.69 -11.67 -16.18
C TRP A 26 0.64 -10.77 -17.42
N GLU A 27 -0.49 -10.69 -18.13
CA GLU A 27 -0.66 -9.74 -19.24
C GLU A 27 -0.73 -8.28 -18.79
N PHE A 28 -0.93 -8.06 -17.49
CA PHE A 28 -0.85 -6.74 -16.87
C PHE A 28 0.59 -6.38 -16.42
N ALA A 29 1.57 -7.26 -16.66
CA ALA A 29 2.98 -6.96 -16.43
C ALA A 29 3.54 -6.05 -17.53
N ILE A 30 4.49 -5.18 -17.18
CA ILE A 30 4.99 -4.12 -18.06
C ILE A 30 5.60 -4.66 -19.36
N HIS A 31 6.34 -5.78 -19.31
CA HIS A 31 6.96 -6.37 -20.50
C HIS A 31 5.92 -6.99 -21.45
N ASN A 32 4.82 -7.54 -20.92
CA ASN A 32 3.71 -8.06 -21.72
C ASN A 32 2.87 -6.91 -22.31
N ILE A 33 2.62 -5.86 -21.54
CA ILE A 33 1.98 -4.63 -22.04
C ILE A 33 2.81 -4.02 -23.17
N LEU A 34 4.15 -4.03 -23.08
CA LEU A 34 5.02 -3.56 -24.16
C LEU A 34 4.81 -4.37 -25.45
N SER A 35 4.63 -5.69 -25.36
CA SER A 35 4.27 -6.53 -26.50
C SER A 35 2.91 -6.13 -27.10
N GLY A 36 1.91 -5.89 -26.26
CA GLY A 36 0.61 -5.34 -26.70
C GLY A 36 0.72 -3.97 -27.36
N LEU A 37 1.56 -3.06 -26.84
CA LEU A 37 1.82 -1.75 -27.42
C LEU A 37 2.44 -1.84 -28.82
N LYS A 38 3.30 -2.85 -29.07
CA LYS A 38 3.85 -3.12 -30.41
C LYS A 38 2.78 -3.56 -31.40
N MET A 39 1.76 -4.29 -30.94
CA MET A 39 0.62 -4.70 -31.77
C MET A 39 -0.30 -3.51 -32.09
N VAL A 40 -0.60 -2.67 -31.10
CA VAL A 40 -1.49 -1.49 -31.28
C VAL A 40 -0.81 -0.37 -32.06
N TYR A 41 0.51 -0.21 -31.88
CA TYR A 41 1.29 0.85 -32.54
C TYR A 41 2.49 0.26 -33.30
N PRO A 42 2.26 -0.47 -34.41
CA PRO A 42 3.32 -1.15 -35.15
C PRO A 42 4.31 -0.15 -35.75
N GLY A 43 5.62 -0.46 -35.64
CA GLY A 43 6.71 0.37 -36.16
C GLY A 43 6.93 1.71 -35.43
N LYS A 44 6.19 2.00 -34.35
CA LYS A 44 6.33 3.23 -33.56
C LYS A 44 7.35 3.08 -32.43
N SER A 45 8.60 2.77 -32.79
CA SER A 45 9.69 2.47 -31.83
C SER A 45 9.98 3.59 -30.82
N GLU A 46 9.83 4.86 -31.23
CA GLU A 46 10.00 6.01 -30.32
C GLU A 46 8.95 5.97 -29.21
N LYS A 47 7.67 5.81 -29.55
CA LYS A 47 6.57 5.67 -28.59
C LYS A 47 6.74 4.47 -27.64
N HIS A 48 7.23 3.34 -28.16
CA HIS A 48 7.52 2.17 -27.33
C HIS A 48 8.63 2.46 -26.33
N THR A 49 9.69 3.14 -26.78
CA THR A 49 10.83 3.51 -25.94
C THR A 49 10.43 4.51 -24.87
N GLU A 50 9.76 5.60 -25.24
CA GLU A 50 9.29 6.63 -24.30
C GLU A 50 8.43 6.03 -23.18
N TRP A 51 7.41 5.26 -23.54
CA TRP A 51 6.55 4.61 -22.54
C TRP A 51 7.32 3.66 -21.64
N THR A 52 8.28 2.90 -22.20
CA THR A 52 9.09 1.96 -21.42
C THR A 52 9.99 2.69 -20.42
N LEU A 53 10.61 3.80 -20.83
CA LEU A 53 11.44 4.61 -19.95
C LEU A 53 10.62 5.22 -18.80
N ASP A 54 9.45 5.80 -19.10
CA ASP A 54 8.54 6.32 -18.08
C ASP A 54 8.08 5.24 -17.10
N ALA A 55 7.76 4.04 -17.61
CA ALA A 55 7.35 2.91 -16.79
C ALA A 55 8.50 2.45 -15.87
N LEU A 56 9.74 2.38 -16.38
CA LEU A 56 10.91 2.03 -15.58
C LEU A 56 11.21 3.06 -14.49
N ASP A 57 11.07 4.36 -14.77
CA ASP A 57 11.22 5.42 -13.78
C ASP A 57 10.16 5.33 -12.68
N ALA A 58 8.91 5.03 -13.05
CA ALA A 58 7.84 4.79 -12.08
C ALA A 58 8.13 3.57 -11.19
N ILE A 59 8.57 2.44 -11.77
CA ILE A 59 8.99 1.26 -10.99
C ILE A 59 10.12 1.63 -10.03
N TYR A 60 11.13 2.36 -10.51
CA TYR A 60 12.25 2.77 -9.67
C TYR A 60 11.82 3.65 -8.50
N ALA A 61 10.90 4.60 -8.72
CA ALA A 61 10.31 5.41 -7.66
C ALA A 61 9.56 4.56 -6.63
N ILE A 62 8.75 3.59 -7.08
CA ILE A 62 8.04 2.65 -6.20
C ILE A 62 9.02 1.80 -5.39
N LEU A 63 10.08 1.28 -6.02
CA LEU A 63 11.09 0.47 -5.33
C LEU A 63 11.86 1.27 -4.27
N LYS A 64 12.19 2.55 -4.54
CA LYS A 64 12.77 3.45 -3.53
C LYS A 64 11.82 3.66 -2.35
N SER A 65 10.55 3.96 -2.63
CA SER A 65 9.51 4.10 -1.59
C SER A 65 9.37 2.82 -0.76
N LYS A 66 9.40 1.65 -1.40
CA LYS A 66 9.36 0.34 -0.74
C LYS A 66 10.54 0.12 0.21
N VAL A 67 11.76 0.41 -0.23
CA VAL A 67 12.97 0.28 0.61
C VAL A 67 12.89 1.20 1.83
N ALA A 68 12.45 2.44 1.65
CA ALA A 68 12.22 3.36 2.76
C ALA A 68 11.15 2.83 3.74
N ALA A 69 10.04 2.33 3.20
CA ALA A 69 8.93 1.79 3.99
C ALA A 69 9.35 0.60 4.85
N GLU A 70 10.18 -0.32 4.32
CA GLU A 70 10.71 -1.46 5.07
C GLU A 70 11.54 -1.02 6.29
N LYS A 71 12.34 0.04 6.14
CA LYS A 71 13.09 0.63 7.26
C LYS A 71 12.15 1.28 8.27
N GLU A 72 11.22 2.13 7.81
CA GLU A 72 10.28 2.85 8.67
C GLU A 72 9.39 1.90 9.48
N ILE A 73 8.95 0.77 8.89
CA ILE A 73 8.17 -0.26 9.60
C ILE A 73 8.99 -0.93 10.71
N THR A 74 10.31 -1.10 10.51
CA THR A 74 11.17 -1.72 11.52
C THR A 74 11.27 -0.86 12.78
N GLU A 75 11.31 0.47 12.59
CA GLU A 75 11.37 1.51 13.61
C GLU A 75 9.99 1.91 14.15
N GLY A 76 8.91 1.47 13.50
CA GLY A 76 7.54 1.80 13.87
C GLY A 76 7.10 1.25 15.24
N LEU A 77 6.07 1.88 15.81
CA LEU A 77 5.43 1.44 17.05
C LEU A 77 4.70 0.11 16.81
N LYS A 78 5.21 -0.97 17.39
CA LYS A 78 4.62 -2.31 17.29
C LYS A 78 3.63 -2.53 18.41
N PHE A 79 2.48 -3.13 18.09
CA PHE A 79 1.38 -3.36 19.03
C PHE A 79 0.68 -4.69 18.73
N LYS A 80 -0.24 -5.13 19.60
CA LYS A 80 -0.99 -6.38 19.41
C LYS A 80 -2.48 -6.13 19.32
N THR A 81 -3.12 -6.75 18.34
CA THR A 81 -4.58 -6.73 18.19
C THR A 81 -5.14 -8.15 18.28
N ARG A 82 -6.46 -8.28 18.39
CA ARG A 82 -7.14 -9.59 18.31
C ARG A 82 -6.90 -10.34 16.98
N TRP A 83 -6.51 -9.64 15.92
CA TRP A 83 -6.25 -10.23 14.60
C TRP A 83 -4.79 -10.62 14.37
N GLY A 84 -3.89 -10.16 15.24
CA GLY A 84 -2.44 -10.37 15.13
C GLY A 84 -1.62 -9.11 15.43
N GLY A 85 -0.33 -9.16 15.09
CA GLY A 85 0.58 -8.04 15.29
C GLY A 85 0.21 -6.82 14.44
N GLY A 86 0.33 -5.64 15.01
CA GLY A 86 0.16 -4.36 14.35
C GLY A 86 1.43 -3.53 14.33
N VAL A 87 1.52 -2.60 13.39
CA VAL A 87 2.59 -1.58 13.35
C VAL A 87 2.04 -0.22 12.97
N ALA A 88 2.46 0.81 13.70
CA ALA A 88 2.06 2.19 13.50
C ALA A 88 3.29 3.06 13.20
N VAL A 89 3.20 3.90 12.17
CA VAL A 89 4.33 4.70 11.67
C VAL A 89 3.89 6.13 11.41
N VAL A 90 4.67 7.10 11.89
CA VAL A 90 4.54 8.50 11.46
C VAL A 90 5.43 8.72 10.24
N THR A 91 4.84 8.83 9.05
CA THR A 91 5.61 9.04 7.81
C THR A 91 4.73 9.63 6.71
N LYS A 92 5.37 10.31 5.75
CA LYS A 92 4.74 10.69 4.48
C LYS A 92 4.64 9.53 3.49
N ASN A 93 5.43 8.49 3.67
CA ASN A 93 5.53 7.38 2.73
C ASN A 93 4.31 6.46 2.82
N ASP A 94 3.41 6.52 1.85
CA ASP A 94 2.22 5.64 1.81
C ASP A 94 2.58 4.15 1.60
N GLY A 95 3.80 3.86 1.11
CA GLY A 95 4.28 2.50 0.87
C GLY A 95 4.28 1.61 2.12
N VAL A 96 4.35 2.19 3.33
CA VAL A 96 4.31 1.43 4.59
C VAL A 96 3.04 0.58 4.73
N MET A 97 1.92 1.04 4.19
CA MET A 97 0.65 0.32 4.30
C MET A 97 0.73 -1.02 3.58
N GLU A 98 1.24 -1.03 2.34
CA GLU A 98 1.33 -2.24 1.54
C GLU A 98 2.46 -3.15 2.02
N VAL A 99 3.63 -2.58 2.33
CA VAL A 99 4.78 -3.33 2.83
C VAL A 99 4.45 -4.01 4.16
N GLY A 100 3.79 -3.31 5.10
CA GLY A 100 3.45 -3.88 6.40
C GLY A 100 2.51 -5.09 6.27
N ILE A 101 1.47 -4.98 5.44
CA ILE A 101 0.55 -6.10 5.18
C ILE A 101 1.29 -7.28 4.52
N LYS A 102 2.16 -7.02 3.54
CA LYS A 102 2.98 -8.07 2.89
C LYS A 102 3.96 -8.72 3.86
N ASN A 103 4.46 -7.98 4.85
CA ASN A 103 5.33 -8.49 5.91
C ASN A 103 4.56 -9.26 7.02
N GLY A 104 3.25 -9.46 6.86
CA GLY A 104 2.45 -10.30 7.73
C GLY A 104 1.85 -9.58 8.95
N TYR A 105 1.90 -8.25 9.01
CA TYR A 105 1.13 -7.53 10.02
C TYR A 105 -0.37 -7.64 9.72
N ALA A 106 -1.15 -7.84 10.79
CA ALA A 106 -2.60 -7.86 10.69
C ALA A 106 -3.14 -6.45 10.47
N VAL A 107 -2.57 -5.45 11.16
CA VAL A 107 -3.00 -4.04 11.10
C VAL A 107 -1.79 -3.13 10.88
N VAL A 108 -1.90 -2.20 9.95
CA VAL A 108 -0.89 -1.17 9.72
C VAL A 108 -1.53 0.20 9.85
N VAL A 109 -0.91 1.09 10.61
CA VAL A 109 -1.34 2.48 10.81
C VAL A 109 -0.27 3.41 10.27
N ARG A 110 -0.66 4.41 9.49
CA ARG A 110 0.22 5.49 9.03
C ARG A 110 -0.40 6.83 9.37
N LYS A 111 0.36 7.69 10.03
CA LYS A 111 -0.02 9.09 10.28
C LYS A 111 0.91 10.01 9.50
N ASP A 112 0.32 10.93 8.75
CA ASP A 112 1.08 11.97 8.06
C ASP A 112 1.62 12.99 9.08
N PRO A 113 2.93 13.26 9.13
CA PRO A 113 3.50 14.22 10.07
C PRO A 113 3.12 15.69 9.79
N GLN A 114 2.71 16.00 8.56
CA GLN A 114 2.36 17.38 8.17
C GLN A 114 0.85 17.59 8.16
N GLU A 115 0.13 16.71 7.47
CA GLU A 115 -1.31 16.86 7.31
C GLU A 115 -2.11 16.28 8.48
N GLY A 116 -1.49 15.43 9.31
CA GLY A 116 -2.16 14.73 10.41
C GLY A 116 -3.09 13.61 9.97
N TYR A 117 -3.24 13.35 8.66
CA TYR A 117 -4.10 12.29 8.12
C TYR A 117 -3.67 10.91 8.62
N VAL A 118 -4.63 10.15 9.12
CA VAL A 118 -4.42 8.77 9.57
C VAL A 118 -5.01 7.79 8.58
N ARG A 119 -4.27 6.73 8.29
CA ARG A 119 -4.70 5.62 7.45
C ARG A 119 -4.45 4.32 8.19
N ILE A 120 -5.46 3.46 8.21
CA ILE A 120 -5.40 2.14 8.83
C ILE A 120 -5.77 1.12 7.75
N SER A 121 -4.92 0.12 7.56
CA SER A 121 -5.19 -1.02 6.68
C SER A 121 -5.13 -2.31 7.49
N GLY A 122 -6.15 -3.14 7.34
CA GLY A 122 -6.24 -4.49 7.84
C GLY A 122 -5.89 -5.52 6.77
N SER A 123 -5.39 -6.67 7.19
CA SER A 123 -5.10 -7.79 6.30
C SER A 123 -6.31 -8.71 6.14
N ASN A 124 -6.72 -8.96 4.89
CA ASN A 124 -7.75 -9.95 4.57
C ASN A 124 -7.33 -11.37 5.03
N ARG A 125 -6.03 -11.68 4.99
CA ARG A 125 -5.48 -12.97 5.46
C ARG A 125 -5.77 -13.19 6.95
N HIS A 126 -5.73 -12.11 7.73
CA HIS A 126 -6.02 -12.12 9.16
C HIS A 126 -7.50 -11.90 9.48
N LYS A 127 -8.37 -11.83 8.46
CA LYS A 127 -9.82 -11.60 8.58
C LYS A 127 -10.14 -10.36 9.44
N VAL A 128 -9.35 -9.30 9.25
CA VAL A 128 -9.56 -8.04 9.97
C VAL A 128 -10.93 -7.44 9.64
N ASP A 129 -11.60 -6.91 10.65
CA ASP A 129 -12.84 -6.13 10.48
C ASP A 129 -12.76 -4.89 11.38
N LEU A 130 -12.46 -3.74 10.77
CA LEU A 130 -12.26 -2.48 11.49
C LEU A 130 -13.58 -1.81 11.92
N THR A 131 -14.74 -2.47 11.80
CA THR A 131 -16.04 -1.86 12.16
C THR A 131 -16.08 -1.39 13.63
N LYS A 132 -15.59 -2.22 14.56
CA LYS A 132 -15.55 -1.82 15.98
C LYS A 132 -14.60 -0.65 16.22
N ALA A 133 -13.39 -0.74 15.67
CA ALA A 133 -12.40 0.34 15.75
C ALA A 133 -12.91 1.64 15.14
N TYR A 134 -13.62 1.58 14.01
CA TYR A 134 -14.26 2.74 13.40
C TYR A 134 -15.29 3.39 14.32
N ASN A 135 -16.18 2.60 14.93
CA ASN A 135 -17.19 3.11 15.85
C ASN A 135 -16.56 3.75 17.09
N GLU A 136 -15.52 3.13 17.66
CA GLU A 136 -14.80 3.65 18.83
C GLU A 136 -14.01 4.92 18.49
N ILE A 137 -13.29 4.93 17.37
CA ILE A 137 -12.54 6.11 16.89
C ILE A 137 -13.50 7.27 16.62
N THR A 138 -14.62 7.04 15.93
CA THR A 138 -15.58 8.11 15.62
C THR A 138 -16.32 8.63 16.85
N ALA A 139 -16.51 7.80 17.86
CA ALA A 139 -17.07 8.24 19.14
C ALA A 139 -16.06 9.08 19.95
N ALA A 140 -14.77 8.73 19.89
CA ALA A 140 -13.69 9.45 20.59
C ALA A 140 -13.24 10.73 19.86
N ASP A 141 -13.21 10.71 18.53
CA ASP A 141 -12.77 11.83 17.70
C ASP A 141 -13.91 12.77 17.34
N GLY A 142 -14.06 13.85 18.11
CA GLY A 142 -15.06 14.88 17.86
C GLY A 142 -14.78 15.80 16.67
N VAL A 143 -13.67 15.62 15.94
CA VAL A 143 -13.21 16.58 14.90
C VAL A 143 -12.93 15.92 13.56
N GLY A 144 -12.22 14.80 13.55
CA GLY A 144 -11.74 14.15 12.34
C GLY A 144 -12.85 13.49 11.54
N GLN A 145 -12.78 13.58 10.22
CA GLN A 145 -13.70 12.87 9.34
C GLN A 145 -13.12 11.50 8.96
N TRP A 146 -13.75 10.45 9.49
CA TRP A 146 -13.36 9.06 9.25
C TRP A 146 -14.29 8.37 8.28
N PHE A 147 -13.70 7.54 7.41
CA PHE A 147 -14.40 6.73 6.44
C PHE A 147 -13.92 5.28 6.51
N LEU A 148 -14.86 4.37 6.73
CA LEU A 148 -14.66 2.93 6.63
C LEU A 148 -15.09 2.44 5.25
N HIS A 149 -14.17 1.86 4.49
CA HIS A 149 -14.48 1.26 3.20
C HIS A 149 -15.41 0.04 3.36
N SER A 150 -16.22 -0.28 2.35
CA SER A 150 -17.18 -1.41 2.37
C SER A 150 -16.54 -2.77 2.62
N SER A 151 -15.25 -2.92 2.31
CA SER A 151 -14.46 -4.11 2.63
C SER A 151 -14.15 -4.28 4.12
N LYS A 152 -14.39 -3.24 4.93
CA LYS A 152 -14.12 -3.16 6.37
C LYS A 152 -12.66 -3.27 6.80
N VAL A 153 -11.74 -3.44 5.85
CA VAL A 153 -10.29 -3.51 6.12
C VAL A 153 -9.55 -2.21 5.83
N LEU A 154 -10.22 -1.17 5.31
CA LEU A 154 -9.59 0.12 5.07
C LEU A 154 -10.35 1.21 5.83
N LEU A 155 -9.66 1.82 6.79
CA LEU A 155 -10.18 2.95 7.57
C LEU A 155 -9.29 4.17 7.31
N ARG A 156 -9.90 5.26 6.87
CA ARG A 156 -9.21 6.46 6.39
C ARG A 156 -9.70 7.68 7.15
N ASN A 157 -8.77 8.56 7.52
CA ASN A 157 -9.03 9.88 8.04
C ASN A 157 -8.34 10.91 7.15
N GLY A 158 -9.12 11.87 6.66
CA GLY A 158 -8.64 12.87 5.71
C GLY A 158 -8.40 12.33 4.30
N SER A 159 -8.24 13.26 3.36
CA SER A 159 -7.95 12.94 1.96
C SER A 159 -7.31 14.14 1.27
N THR A 160 -6.19 13.92 0.58
CA THR A 160 -5.58 14.93 -0.28
C THR A 160 -6.44 15.28 -1.50
N ARG A 161 -7.47 14.48 -1.79
CA ARG A 161 -8.42 14.71 -2.90
C ARG A 161 -9.69 15.46 -2.47
N ASN A 162 -9.92 15.61 -1.17
CA ASN A 162 -11.04 16.37 -0.64
C ASN A 162 -10.52 17.41 0.38
N PRO A 163 -10.30 18.66 -0.05
CA PRO A 163 -9.70 19.70 0.79
C PRO A 163 -10.55 20.10 2.00
N ASN A 164 -11.83 19.72 2.04
CA ASN A 164 -12.71 20.00 3.17
C ASN A 164 -12.64 18.95 4.28
N MET A 165 -11.94 17.82 4.05
CA MET A 165 -11.82 16.78 5.08
C MET A 165 -10.90 17.23 6.21
N LYS A 166 -11.41 17.11 7.44
CA LYS A 166 -10.65 17.49 8.64
C LYS A 166 -9.81 16.32 9.14
N PRO A 167 -8.48 16.50 9.30
CA PRO A 167 -7.66 15.50 9.96
C PRO A 167 -8.08 15.32 11.42
N THR A 168 -7.88 14.11 11.92
CA THR A 168 -8.03 13.79 13.34
C THR A 168 -7.04 14.58 14.19
N LYS A 169 -7.44 14.94 15.41
CA LYS A 169 -6.50 15.46 16.42
C LYS A 169 -5.87 14.35 17.26
N MET A 170 -6.35 13.12 17.13
CA MET A 170 -5.84 12.00 17.91
C MET A 170 -4.37 11.75 17.61
N SER A 171 -3.58 11.47 18.64
CA SER A 171 -2.20 10.99 18.53
C SER A 171 -2.15 9.62 17.85
N LEU A 172 -0.95 9.19 17.44
CA LEU A 172 -0.81 7.84 16.86
C LEU A 172 -1.09 6.78 17.92
N GLU A 173 -0.68 7.06 19.15
CA GLU A 173 -0.80 6.21 20.33
C GLU A 173 -2.27 6.02 20.73
N GLU A 174 -3.08 7.07 20.73
CA GLU A 174 -4.53 7.00 21.01
C GLU A 174 -5.26 6.12 19.98
N VAL A 175 -4.87 6.24 18.70
CA VAL A 175 -5.42 5.37 17.64
C VAL A 175 -4.99 3.92 17.85
N VAL A 176 -3.74 3.68 18.24
CA VAL A 176 -3.24 2.33 18.54
C VAL A 176 -3.97 1.72 19.73
N GLU A 177 -4.17 2.45 20.81
CA GLU A 177 -4.88 1.98 22.01
C GLU A 177 -6.30 1.49 21.68
N ILE A 178 -7.03 2.21 20.81
CA ILE A 178 -8.34 1.75 20.35
C ILE A 178 -8.23 0.46 19.53
N LEU A 179 -7.23 0.35 18.65
CA LEU A 179 -7.02 -0.85 17.84
C LEU A 179 -6.62 -2.08 18.66
N GLU A 180 -5.91 -1.91 19.78
CA GLU A 180 -5.58 -3.00 20.70
C GLU A 180 -6.83 -3.55 21.41
N ASN A 181 -7.80 -2.69 21.69
CA ASN A 181 -9.03 -3.02 22.44
C ASN A 181 -10.23 -3.40 21.55
N SER A 182 -10.11 -3.20 20.23
CA SER A 182 -11.15 -3.47 19.22
C SER A 182 -11.30 -4.95 18.86
#